data_AF-A0A1H5YMP9-F1
#
_entry.id   AF-A0A1H5YMP9-F1
#
_cell.length_a   1.000
_cell.length_b   1.000
_cell.length_c   1.000
_cell.angle_alpha   90.00
_cell.angle_beta   90.00
_cell.angle_gamma   90.00
#
_symmetry.space_group_name_H-M   'P 1'
#
loop_
_entity.id
_entity.type
_entity.pdbx_description
1 polymer ?
#
loop_
_entity_poly.entity_id
_entity_poly.type
_entity_poly.pdbx_seq_one_letter_code
_entity_poly.pdbx_strand_id
1 'polypeptide(L)'
;MSEVCVEAGSAALQNPFVKQMVVQLRAMDSYGTYDTWGDDKVLDPMILTKARRREIPVVGDPDEVVISRVKAYYNAIAVRVEQECGMMAVPMINLTHEGFGRALIMVGKLVVVDKALRDVHRFGFDSVEKLDDEGEKIVARALATIEKFRAAAED
;
A
#
# COMPACT_ATOMS: atom_id res chain seq x y z
N MET A 1 -21.65 -10.07 -6.88
CA MET A 1 -20.70 -9.01 -7.29
C MET A 1 -20.74 -7.98 -6.18
N SER A 2 -19.63 -7.80 -5.46
CA SER A 2 -19.56 -6.78 -4.41
C SER A 2 -19.79 -5.40 -5.03
N GLU A 3 -20.52 -4.56 -4.31
CA GLU A 3 -20.80 -3.16 -4.69
C GLU A 3 -19.51 -2.43 -5.04
N VAL A 4 -19.40 -1.88 -6.25
CA VAL A 4 -18.24 -1.09 -6.68
C VAL A 4 -18.15 0.15 -5.79
N CYS A 5 -17.01 0.32 -5.12
CA CYS A 5 -16.74 1.35 -4.15
C CYS A 5 -15.96 2.54 -4.74
N VAL A 6 -15.41 2.39 -5.95
CA VAL A 6 -14.65 3.43 -6.65
C VAL A 6 -15.36 3.82 -7.93
N GLU A 7 -15.78 5.08 -8.02
CA GLU A 7 -16.44 5.61 -9.21
C GLU A 7 -15.44 5.88 -10.34
N ALA A 8 -15.76 5.43 -11.55
CA ALA A 8 -14.98 5.71 -12.74
C ALA A 8 -14.89 7.23 -12.97
N GLY A 9 -13.67 7.74 -13.16
CA GLY A 9 -13.43 9.18 -13.36
C GLY A 9 -13.43 10.02 -12.07
N SER A 10 -13.46 9.41 -10.88
CA SER A 10 -13.31 10.12 -9.61
C SER A 10 -12.02 10.96 -9.60
N ALA A 11 -12.12 12.21 -9.13
CA ALA A 11 -10.97 13.10 -8.98
C ALA A 11 -9.89 12.52 -8.06
N ALA A 12 -10.28 11.69 -7.08
CA ALA A 12 -9.34 11.04 -6.16
C ALA A 12 -8.38 10.07 -6.86
N LEU A 13 -8.78 9.51 -8.02
CA LEU A 13 -7.88 8.68 -8.86
C LEU A 13 -6.71 9.49 -9.44
N GLN A 14 -6.82 10.81 -9.45
CA GLN A 14 -5.76 11.69 -9.94
C GLN A 14 -4.69 12.01 -8.89
N ASN A 15 -4.93 11.67 -7.62
CA ASN A 15 -4.00 11.95 -6.53
C ASN A 15 -2.69 11.18 -6.73
N PRO A 16 -1.52 11.78 -6.42
CA PRO A 16 -0.22 11.16 -6.69
C PRO A 16 -0.04 9.77 -6.05
N PHE A 17 -0.41 9.63 -4.78
CA PHE A 17 -0.33 8.34 -4.09
C PHE A 17 -1.28 7.30 -4.69
N VAL A 18 -2.53 7.69 -4.99
CA VAL A 18 -3.52 6.79 -5.61
C VAL A 18 -3.07 6.29 -6.98
N LYS A 19 -2.52 7.17 -7.83
CA LYS A 19 -1.91 6.76 -9.11
C LYS A 19 -0.79 5.75 -8.91
N GLN A 20 0.09 6.00 -7.95
CA GLN A 20 1.18 5.09 -7.66
C GLN A 20 0.67 3.75 -7.12
N MET A 21 -0.41 3.75 -6.35
CA MET A 21 -1.07 2.53 -5.89
C MET A 21 -1.55 1.67 -7.07
N VAL A 22 -2.20 2.28 -8.06
CA VAL A 22 -2.66 1.56 -9.28
C VAL A 22 -1.47 0.98 -10.05
N VAL A 23 -0.38 1.74 -10.22
CA VAL A 23 0.85 1.25 -10.87
C VAL A 23 1.37 0.00 -10.16
N GLN A 24 1.44 0.02 -8.83
CA GLN A 24 1.96 -1.11 -8.06
C GLN A 24 1.01 -2.31 -8.07
N LEU A 25 -0.31 -2.09 -8.06
CA LEU A 25 -1.29 -3.19 -8.20
C LEU A 25 -1.15 -3.89 -9.55
N ARG A 26 -0.98 -3.13 -10.64
CA ARG A 26 -0.71 -3.70 -11.97
C ARG A 26 0.64 -4.43 -12.02
N ALA A 27 1.67 -3.87 -11.40
CA ALA A 27 3.00 -4.51 -11.36
C ALA A 27 3.01 -5.84 -10.60
N MET A 28 2.15 -5.99 -9.59
CA MET A 28 2.02 -7.22 -8.80
C MET A 28 1.11 -8.28 -9.44
N ASP A 29 0.39 -7.94 -10.53
CA ASP A 29 -0.51 -8.84 -11.23
C ASP A 29 0.25 -9.68 -12.26
N SER A 30 0.82 -10.78 -11.81
CA SER A 30 1.63 -11.67 -12.66
C SER A 30 0.86 -12.36 -13.78
N TYR A 31 -0.48 -12.40 -13.72
CA TYR A 31 -1.33 -13.09 -14.68
C TYR A 31 -2.03 -12.15 -15.69
N GLY A 32 -1.81 -10.83 -15.60
CA GLY A 32 -2.41 -9.85 -16.51
C GLY A 32 -3.94 -9.72 -16.37
N THR A 33 -4.48 -10.07 -15.20
CA THR A 33 -5.91 -9.92 -14.86
C THR A 33 -6.41 -8.48 -15.04
N TYR A 34 -5.55 -7.51 -14.73
CA TYR A 34 -5.85 -6.08 -14.69
C TYR A 34 -5.64 -5.37 -16.03
N ASP A 35 -5.08 -6.04 -17.04
CA ASP A 35 -4.71 -5.42 -18.33
C ASP A 35 -5.88 -4.73 -19.03
N THR A 36 -7.09 -5.27 -18.86
CA THR A 36 -8.32 -4.74 -19.47
C THR A 36 -9.15 -3.88 -18.52
N TRP A 37 -8.68 -3.68 -17.28
CA TRP A 37 -9.44 -3.00 -16.23
C TRP A 37 -9.10 -1.52 -16.18
N GLY A 38 -10.12 -0.68 -15.95
CA GLY A 38 -9.93 0.72 -15.57
C GLY A 38 -9.30 0.85 -14.18
N ASP A 39 -8.68 2.01 -13.93
CA ASP A 39 -7.96 2.28 -12.68
C ASP A 39 -8.87 2.22 -11.44
N ASP A 40 -10.14 2.62 -11.59
CA ASP A 40 -11.20 2.47 -10.58
C ASP A 40 -11.36 1.01 -10.15
N LYS A 41 -11.45 0.10 -11.11
CA LYS A 41 -11.65 -1.32 -10.88
C LYS A 41 -10.40 -2.00 -10.33
N VAL A 42 -9.21 -1.56 -10.76
CA VAL A 42 -7.93 -2.03 -10.20
C VAL A 42 -7.80 -1.62 -8.73
N LEU A 43 -8.23 -0.40 -8.39
CA LEU A 43 -8.14 0.13 -7.03
C LEU A 43 -9.22 -0.41 -6.09
N ASP A 44 -10.41 -0.79 -6.58
CA ASP A 44 -11.55 -1.22 -5.77
C ASP A 44 -11.24 -2.24 -4.66
N PRO A 45 -10.37 -3.26 -4.88
CA PRO A 45 -10.01 -4.22 -3.82
C PRO A 45 -9.24 -3.62 -2.64
N MET A 46 -8.71 -2.40 -2.77
CA MET A 46 -8.12 -1.65 -1.67
C MET A 46 -9.19 -1.02 -0.78
N ILE A 47 -10.44 -0.89 -1.25
CA ILE A 47 -11.53 -0.28 -0.51
C ILE A 47 -12.37 -1.37 0.17
N LEU A 48 -12.26 -1.40 1.50
CA LEU A 48 -12.89 -2.39 2.36
C LEU A 48 -13.93 -1.72 3.26
N THR A 49 -15.17 -1.66 2.74
CA THR A 49 -16.32 -1.17 3.48
C THR A 49 -16.56 -1.97 4.77
N LYS A 50 -17.28 -1.39 5.72
CA LYS A 50 -17.64 -2.07 6.98
C LYS A 50 -18.38 -3.39 6.74
N ALA A 51 -19.19 -3.47 5.68
CA ALA A 51 -19.89 -4.69 5.29
C ALA A 51 -18.89 -5.77 4.82
N ARG A 52 -18.07 -5.46 3.80
CA ARG A 52 -17.03 -6.37 3.29
C ARG A 52 -16.08 -6.85 4.39
N ARG A 53 -15.68 -5.95 5.30
CA ARG A 53 -14.78 -6.29 6.43
C ARG A 53 -15.37 -7.34 7.37
N ARG A 54 -16.69 -7.30 7.62
CA ARG A 54 -17.37 -8.25 8.52
C ARG A 54 -17.45 -9.65 7.91
N GLU A 55 -17.48 -9.75 6.60
CA GLU A 55 -17.55 -11.02 5.86
C GLU A 55 -16.21 -11.78 5.85
N ILE A 56 -15.10 -11.09 6.11
CA ILE A 56 -13.76 -11.70 6.09
C ILE A 56 -13.45 -12.32 7.46
N PRO A 57 -13.32 -13.66 7.57
CA PRO A 57 -12.82 -14.31 8.78
C PRO A 57 -11.32 -14.02 8.96
N VAL A 58 -10.87 -13.94 10.21
CA VAL A 58 -9.45 -13.74 10.57
C VAL A 58 -8.94 -15.04 11.19
N VAL A 59 -8.85 -16.08 10.38
CA VAL A 59 -8.43 -17.43 10.80
C VAL A 59 -7.48 -18.00 9.76
N GLY A 60 -6.34 -18.52 10.20
CA GLY A 60 -5.31 -19.10 9.32
C GLY A 60 -4.55 -18.05 8.51
N ASP A 61 -3.98 -18.46 7.38
CA ASP A 61 -3.15 -17.61 6.52
C ASP A 61 -3.99 -16.61 5.72
N PRO A 62 -3.55 -15.34 5.59
CA PRO A 62 -4.16 -14.42 4.64
C PRO A 62 -4.01 -14.93 3.20
N ASP A 63 -5.03 -14.70 2.39
CA ASP A 63 -5.01 -15.00 0.95
C ASP A 63 -3.81 -14.32 0.25
N GLU A 64 -3.16 -15.01 -0.69
CA GLU A 64 -2.06 -14.48 -1.50
C GLU A 64 -2.43 -13.16 -2.20
N VAL A 65 -3.69 -13.00 -2.61
CA VAL A 65 -4.18 -11.75 -3.22
C VAL A 65 -4.14 -10.61 -2.19
N VAL A 66 -4.48 -10.88 -0.93
CA VAL A 66 -4.40 -9.88 0.16
C VAL A 66 -2.94 -9.52 0.43
N ILE A 67 -2.05 -10.53 0.49
CA ILE A 67 -0.60 -10.33 0.68
C ILE A 67 -0.03 -9.50 -0.47
N SER A 68 -0.45 -9.76 -1.71
CA SER A 68 -0.06 -9.01 -2.89
C SER A 68 -0.47 -7.53 -2.79
N ARG A 69 -1.68 -7.24 -2.32
CA ARG A 69 -2.14 -5.86 -2.08
C ARG A 69 -1.34 -5.14 -0.98
N VAL A 70 -1.00 -5.84 0.10
CA VAL A 70 -0.11 -5.29 1.15
C VAL A 70 1.25 -4.94 0.55
N LYS A 71 1.84 -5.83 -0.25
CA LYS A 71 3.11 -5.57 -0.95
C LYS A 71 3.00 -4.37 -1.88
N ALA A 72 1.97 -4.31 -2.72
CA ALA A 72 1.73 -3.18 -3.62
C ALA A 72 1.62 -1.85 -2.85
N TYR A 73 0.96 -1.84 -1.68
CA TYR A 73 0.80 -0.63 -0.87
C TYR A 73 2.13 -0.11 -0.32
N TYR A 74 2.97 -0.98 0.26
CA TYR A 74 4.27 -0.55 0.77
C TYR A 74 5.27 -0.24 -0.35
N ASN A 75 5.17 -0.90 -1.51
CA ASN A 75 5.90 -0.50 -2.71
C ASN A 75 5.48 0.91 -3.17
N ALA A 76 4.19 1.23 -3.13
CA ALA A 76 3.71 2.56 -3.53
C ALA A 76 4.26 3.64 -2.61
N ILE A 77 4.27 3.40 -1.30
CA ILE A 77 4.90 4.29 -0.32
C ILE A 77 6.39 4.45 -0.62
N ALA A 78 7.11 3.35 -0.85
CA ALA A 78 8.55 3.40 -1.14
C ALA A 78 8.85 4.24 -2.38
N VAL A 79 8.15 4.01 -3.49
CA VAL A 79 8.34 4.80 -4.72
C VAL A 79 7.99 6.27 -4.50
N ARG A 80 6.93 6.59 -3.73
CA ARG A 80 6.60 7.99 -3.40
C ARG A 80 7.70 8.64 -2.56
N VAL A 81 8.27 7.93 -1.59
CA VAL A 81 9.42 8.43 -0.81
C VAL A 81 10.61 8.70 -1.74
N GLU A 82 10.94 7.75 -2.62
CA GLU A 82 12.05 7.90 -3.58
C GLU A 82 11.86 9.08 -4.53
N GLN A 83 10.65 9.29 -5.05
CA GLN A 83 10.33 10.42 -5.92
C GLN A 83 10.54 11.78 -5.24
N GLU A 84 10.26 11.88 -3.94
CA GLU A 84 10.34 13.15 -3.19
C GLU A 84 11.75 13.43 -2.66
N CYS A 85 12.50 12.40 -2.25
CA CYS A 85 13.85 12.58 -1.69
C CYS A 85 15.00 12.31 -2.66
N GLY A 86 14.74 11.67 -3.81
CA GLY A 86 15.74 11.28 -4.79
C GLY A 86 16.66 10.14 -4.34
N MET A 87 16.35 9.47 -3.23
CA MET A 87 17.12 8.34 -2.71
C MET A 87 16.29 7.06 -2.78
N MET A 88 16.93 5.96 -3.19
CA MET A 88 16.26 4.68 -3.37
C MET A 88 15.62 4.19 -2.07
N ALA A 89 14.32 3.89 -2.13
CA ALA A 89 13.57 3.37 -1.00
C ALA A 89 13.17 1.92 -1.25
N VAL A 90 13.56 1.01 -0.34
CA VAL A 90 13.34 -0.42 -0.49
C VAL A 90 12.39 -0.93 0.59
N PRO A 91 11.20 -1.45 0.23
CA PRO A 91 10.29 -2.06 1.18
C PRO A 91 10.69 -3.50 1.51
N MET A 92 10.56 -3.89 2.78
CA MET A 92 10.71 -5.27 3.25
C MET A 92 9.50 -5.64 4.10
N ILE A 93 8.79 -6.69 3.69
CA ILE A 93 7.56 -7.13 4.36
C ILE A 93 7.76 -8.57 4.79
N ASN A 94 7.64 -8.80 6.10
CA ASN A 94 7.62 -10.14 6.66
C ASN A 94 6.26 -10.39 7.28
N LEU A 95 5.57 -11.44 6.85
CA LEU A 95 4.26 -11.86 7.36
C LEU A 95 4.35 -13.30 7.85
N THR A 96 3.72 -13.56 8.97
CA THR A 96 3.51 -14.89 9.54
C THR A 96 2.19 -15.47 9.05
N HIS A 97 2.04 -16.78 9.24
CA HIS A 97 0.85 -17.58 8.93
C HIS A 97 -0.43 -17.08 9.62
N GLU A 98 -0.36 -16.24 10.66
CA GLU A 98 -1.56 -15.70 11.32
C GLU A 98 -1.93 -14.28 10.87
N GLY A 99 -1.27 -13.76 9.82
CA GLY A 99 -1.51 -12.38 9.35
C GLY A 99 -0.91 -11.31 10.27
N PHE A 100 0.05 -11.70 11.12
CA PHE A 100 0.88 -10.78 11.88
C PHE A 100 2.23 -10.59 11.19
N GLY A 101 2.83 -9.42 11.34
CA GLY A 101 4.14 -9.20 10.76
C GLY A 101 4.63 -7.78 10.90
N ARG A 102 5.50 -7.39 9.97
CA ARG A 102 6.12 -6.07 9.95
C ARG A 102 6.42 -5.64 8.52
N ALA A 103 6.12 -4.39 8.21
CA ALA A 103 6.58 -3.71 7.01
C ALA A 103 7.63 -2.67 7.41
N LEU A 104 8.79 -2.77 6.78
CA LEU A 104 9.88 -1.82 6.89
C LEU A 104 10.09 -1.16 5.53
N ILE A 105 10.47 0.11 5.50
CA ILE A 105 11.03 0.74 4.30
C ILE A 105 12.38 1.33 4.69
N MET A 106 13.41 1.02 3.91
CA MET A 106 14.78 1.48 4.12
C MET A 106 15.21 2.43 3.02
N VAL A 107 16.00 3.43 3.38
CA VAL A 107 16.76 4.30 2.46
C VAL A 107 18.21 4.27 2.97
N GLY A 108 19.15 3.81 2.14
CA GLY A 108 20.52 3.50 2.59
C GLY A 108 20.49 2.51 3.77
N LYS A 109 21.04 2.93 4.92
CA LYS A 109 21.04 2.17 6.19
C LYS A 109 19.96 2.64 7.18
N LEU A 110 19.10 3.56 6.78
CA LEU A 110 18.05 4.14 7.62
C LEU A 110 16.70 3.45 7.40
N VAL A 111 16.08 2.96 8.49
CA VAL A 111 14.68 2.53 8.48
C VAL A 111 13.78 3.76 8.60
N VAL A 112 13.08 4.11 7.54
CA VAL A 112 12.24 5.32 7.44
C VAL A 112 10.76 5.05 7.67
N VAL A 113 10.34 3.80 7.48
CA VAL A 113 9.01 3.30 7.88
C VAL A 113 9.20 2.04 8.68
N ASP A 114 8.52 1.98 9.82
CA ASP A 114 8.45 0.82 10.69
C ASP A 114 6.99 0.62 11.14
N LYS A 115 6.33 -0.38 10.56
CA LYS A 115 4.92 -0.64 10.80
C LYS A 115 4.68 -2.09 11.18
N ALA A 116 4.21 -2.30 12.40
CA ALA A 116 3.65 -3.60 12.80
C ALA A 116 2.34 -3.86 12.04
N LEU A 117 2.21 -5.07 11.49
CA LEU A 117 1.03 -5.56 10.77
C LEU A 117 0.29 -6.57 11.63
N ARG A 118 -1.03 -6.43 11.68
CA ARG A 118 -1.97 -7.33 12.38
C ARG A 118 -3.25 -7.44 11.55
N ASP A 119 -3.97 -8.54 11.69
CA ASP A 119 -5.25 -8.79 11.02
C ASP A 119 -5.17 -8.55 9.49
N VAL A 120 -4.06 -8.96 8.86
CA VAL A 120 -3.78 -8.65 7.45
C VAL A 120 -4.87 -9.18 6.51
N HIS A 121 -5.61 -10.21 6.88
CA HIS A 121 -6.80 -10.71 6.17
C HIS A 121 -7.76 -9.59 5.77
N ARG A 122 -7.88 -8.56 6.62
CA ARG A 122 -8.78 -7.41 6.46
C ARG A 122 -8.06 -6.16 5.99
N PHE A 123 -6.90 -6.30 5.34
CA PHE A 123 -6.18 -5.17 4.79
C PHE A 123 -7.01 -4.45 3.71
N GLY A 124 -7.26 -3.16 3.95
CA GLY A 124 -8.02 -2.26 3.08
C GLY A 124 -8.42 -0.99 3.83
N PHE A 125 -9.01 -0.04 3.11
CA PHE A 125 -9.32 1.31 3.57
C PHE A 125 -10.82 1.59 3.44
N ASP A 126 -11.35 2.49 4.27
CA ASP A 126 -12.79 2.79 4.27
C ASP A 126 -13.24 3.55 3.01
N SER A 127 -12.32 4.24 2.32
CA SER A 127 -12.55 5.05 1.12
C SER A 127 -11.23 5.35 0.40
N VAL A 128 -11.28 5.88 -0.83
CA VAL A 128 -10.09 6.27 -1.60
C VAL A 128 -9.36 7.43 -0.91
N GLU A 129 -10.11 8.37 -0.34
CA GLU A 129 -9.56 9.51 0.41
C GLU A 129 -8.78 9.02 1.63
N LYS A 130 -9.30 8.01 2.34
CA LYS A 130 -8.59 7.41 3.48
C LYS A 130 -7.33 6.64 3.08
N LEU A 131 -7.35 5.99 1.92
CA LEU A 131 -6.17 5.36 1.35
C LEU A 131 -5.07 6.39 1.06
N ASP A 132 -5.45 7.48 0.39
CA ASP A 132 -4.55 8.58 0.01
C ASP A 132 -3.98 9.28 1.25
N ASP A 133 -4.84 9.71 2.19
CA ASP A 133 -4.45 10.39 3.43
C ASP A 133 -3.43 9.57 4.25
N GLU A 134 -3.70 8.28 4.45
CA GLU A 134 -2.81 7.42 5.26
C GLU A 134 -1.49 7.14 4.53
N GLY A 135 -1.52 6.97 3.21
CA GLY A 135 -0.34 6.82 2.36
C GLY A 135 0.58 8.04 2.44
N GLU A 136 0.05 9.22 2.12
CA GLU A 136 0.81 10.48 2.14
C GLU A 136 1.31 10.84 3.55
N LYS A 137 0.55 10.51 4.60
CA LYS A 137 1.01 10.66 5.99
C LYS A 137 2.19 9.77 6.33
N ILE A 138 2.29 8.57 5.75
CA ILE A 138 3.48 7.72 5.93
C ILE A 138 4.65 8.29 5.14
N VAL A 139 4.44 8.70 3.88
CA VAL A 139 5.46 9.33 3.03
C VAL A 139 6.06 10.56 3.72
N ALA A 140 5.23 11.50 4.18
CA ALA A 140 5.69 12.72 4.86
C ALA A 140 6.52 12.43 6.11
N ARG A 141 6.15 11.41 6.91
CA ARG A 141 6.92 10.99 8.08
C ARG A 141 8.25 10.32 7.72
N ALA A 142 8.27 9.54 6.64
CA ALA A 142 9.49 8.94 6.12
C ALA A 142 10.46 10.04 5.66
N LEU A 143 9.98 11.04 4.90
CA LEU A 143 10.79 12.19 4.47
C LEU A 143 11.33 13.00 5.64
N ALA A 144 10.50 13.27 6.66
CA ALA A 144 10.96 13.93 7.88
C ALA A 144 12.05 13.14 8.62
N THR A 145 11.96 11.80 8.60
CA THR A 145 12.95 10.91 9.22
C THR A 145 14.26 10.91 8.43
N ILE A 146 14.18 10.89 7.09
CA ILE A 146 15.32 11.00 6.18
C ILE A 146 16.05 12.31 6.42
N GLU A 147 15.34 13.44 6.43
CA GLU A 147 15.96 14.75 6.60
C GLU A 147 16.64 14.86 7.98
N LYS A 148 16.02 14.31 9.02
CA LYS A 148 16.60 14.29 10.37
C LYS A 148 17.87 13.45 10.47
N PHE A 149 17.95 12.33 9.73
CA PHE A 149 19.04 11.35 9.82
C PHE A 149 19.74 11.14 8.48
N ARG A 150 19.92 12.22 7.72
CA ARG A 150 20.36 12.21 6.31
C ARG A 150 21.64 11.41 6.06
N ALA A 151 22.62 11.52 6.95
CA ALA A 151 23.88 10.79 6.83
C ALA A 151 23.71 9.26 6.77
N ALA A 152 22.69 8.70 7.43
CA ALA A 152 22.41 7.26 7.37
C ALA A 152 21.62 6.86 6.11
N ALA A 153 20.96 7.82 5.45
CA ALA A 153 20.21 7.60 4.21
C ALA A 153 21.12 7.68 2.97
N GLU A 154 22.23 8.42 3.03
CA GLU A 154 23.19 8.62 1.94
C GLU A 154 24.33 7.58 1.91
N ASP A 155 24.47 6.76 2.94
CA ASP A 155 25.50 5.70 3.12
C ASP A 155 25.04 4.35 2.55
#